data_AF-A0A929ZMI2-F1
#
_entry.id   AF-A0A929ZMI2-F1
#
_cell.length_a   1.000
_cell.length_b   1.000
_cell.length_c   1.000
_cell.angle_alpha   90.00
_cell.angle_beta   90.00
_cell.angle_gamma   90.00
#
_symmetry.space_group_name_H-M   'P 1'
#
loop_
_entity.id
_entity.type
_entity.pdbx_description
1 polymer ?
#
loop_
_entity_poly.entity_id
_entity_poly.type
_entity_poly.pdbx_seq_one_letter_code
_entity_poly.pdbx_strand_id
1 'polypeptide(L)'
;IIVLDARRVPSNDDIQMVEYGKESHLAIFAVCTKIDKLSRSQMLQNLKKISATLGIQENALIPVNSEKKQGLEVVWEKIDQLIAQ
;
A
#
# COMPACT_ATOMS: atom_id res chain seq x y z
N ILE A 1 7.64 -3.32 4.21
CA ILE A 1 6.95 -2.33 3.35
C ILE A 1 6.88 -2.91 1.95
N ILE A 2 5.71 -2.87 1.30
CA ILE A 2 5.55 -3.30 -0.10
C ILE A 2 5.20 -2.08 -0.96
N VAL A 3 5.74 -1.97 -2.17
CA VAL A 3 5.45 -0.86 -3.09
C VAL A 3 4.59 -1.38 -4.24
N LEU A 4 3.41 -0.77 -4.43
CA LEU A 4 2.44 -1.16 -5.45
C LEU A 4 2.15 -0.01 -6.41
N ASP A 5 1.70 -0.33 -7.62
CA ASP A 5 1.17 0.65 -8.58
C ASP A 5 -0.35 0.76 -8.38
N ALA A 6 -0.84 1.92 -7.91
CA ALA A 6 -2.25 2.11 -7.55
C ALA A 6 -3.22 1.98 -8.74
N ARG A 7 -2.71 1.89 -9.98
CA ARG A 7 -3.51 1.80 -11.19
C ARG A 7 -3.88 0.36 -11.55
N ARG A 8 -3.26 -0.63 -10.91
CA ARG A 8 -3.34 -2.04 -11.30
C ARG A 8 -3.89 -2.89 -10.16
N VAL A 9 -4.45 -4.04 -10.54
CA VAL A 9 -4.73 -5.11 -9.58
C VAL A 9 -3.39 -5.77 -9.22
N PRO A 10 -3.13 -6.06 -7.93
CA PRO A 10 -1.92 -6.77 -7.52
C PRO A 10 -1.76 -8.10 -8.27
N SER A 11 -0.52 -8.42 -8.62
CA SER A 11 -0.12 -9.63 -9.31
C SER A 11 -0.08 -10.84 -8.36
N ASN A 12 0.12 -12.03 -8.90
CA ASN A 12 0.32 -13.23 -8.09
C ASN A 12 1.57 -13.12 -7.20
N ASP A 13 2.63 -12.47 -7.69
CA ASP A 13 3.85 -12.26 -6.92
C ASP A 13 3.61 -11.29 -5.75
N ASP A 14 2.77 -10.26 -5.95
CA ASP A 14 2.36 -9.33 -4.87
C ASP A 14 1.58 -10.06 -3.77
N ILE A 15 0.68 -10.97 -4.16
CA ILE A 15 -0.09 -11.81 -3.23
C ILE A 15 0.85 -12.71 -2.43
N GLN A 16 1.74 -13.44 -3.10
CA GLN A 16 2.70 -14.33 -2.45
C GLN A 16 3.62 -13.59 -1.47
N MET A 17 4.04 -12.37 -1.81
CA MET A 17 4.85 -11.55 -0.90
C MET A 17 4.09 -11.14 0.37
N VAL A 18 2.79 -10.82 0.24
CA VAL A 18 1.95 -10.52 1.42
C VAL A 18 1.71 -11.77 2.25
N GLU A 19 1.43 -12.91 1.62
CA GLU A 19 1.23 -14.20 2.31
C GLU A 19 2.48 -14.60 3.08
N TYR A 20 3.65 -14.57 2.44
CA TYR A 20 4.93 -14.87 3.08
C TYR A 20 5.18 -13.98 4.31
N GLY A 21 4.92 -12.67 4.19
CA GLY A 21 5.12 -11.78 5.32
C GLY A 21 4.13 -12.04 6.47
N LYS A 22 2.88 -12.44 6.18
CA LYS A 22 1.89 -12.83 7.19
C LYS A 22 2.32 -14.09 7.93
N GLU A 23 2.74 -15.12 7.19
CA GLU A 23 3.27 -16.38 7.76
C GLU A 23 4.54 -16.15 8.59
N SER A 24 5.36 -15.20 8.16
CA SER A 24 6.57 -14.78 8.88
C SER A 24 6.29 -13.82 10.05
N HIS A 25 5.02 -13.56 10.38
CA HIS A 25 4.60 -12.67 11.46
C HIS A 25 5.16 -11.24 11.34
N LEU A 26 5.39 -10.78 10.10
CA LEU A 26 5.91 -9.44 9.82
C LEU A 26 4.76 -8.42 9.82
N ALA A 27 5.03 -7.23 10.34
CA ALA A 27 4.15 -6.08 10.15
C ALA A 27 4.24 -5.58 8.69
N ILE A 28 3.19 -5.79 7.91
CA ILE A 28 3.14 -5.39 6.49
C ILE A 28 2.18 -4.21 6.31
N PHE A 29 2.63 -3.21 5.55
CA PHE A 29 1.78 -2.20 4.94
C PHE A 29 2.29 -1.92 3.52
N ALA A 30 1.42 -1.39 2.66
CA ALA A 30 1.71 -1.13 1.27
C ALA A 30 1.70 0.37 0.95
N VAL A 31 2.65 0.79 0.11
CA VAL A 31 2.73 2.14 -0.47
C VAL A 31 2.20 2.05 -1.90
N CYS A 32 1.05 2.67 -2.14
CA CYS A 32 0.36 2.65 -3.43
C CYS A 32 0.75 3.90 -4.24
N THR A 33 1.71 3.74 -5.15
CA THR A 33 2.29 4.82 -5.96
C THR A 33 1.44 5.22 -7.17
N LYS A 34 1.82 6.32 -7.84
CA LYS A 34 1.22 6.81 -9.10
C LYS A 34 -0.23 7.28 -8.99
N ILE A 35 -0.62 7.77 -7.80
CA ILE A 35 -1.97 8.29 -7.57
C ILE A 35 -2.25 9.58 -8.38
N ASP A 36 -1.21 10.25 -8.87
CA ASP A 36 -1.31 11.44 -9.73
C ASP A 36 -2.00 11.16 -11.06
N LYS A 37 -2.02 9.89 -11.49
CA LYS A 37 -2.69 9.43 -12.71
C LYS A 37 -4.15 9.01 -12.47
N LEU A 38 -4.67 9.18 -11.25
CA LEU A 38 -6.02 8.75 -10.86
C LEU A 38 -6.82 9.93 -10.33
N SER A 39 -8.10 10.00 -10.68
CA SER A 39 -9.05 10.83 -9.94
C SER A 39 -9.23 10.30 -8.51
N ARG A 40 -9.73 11.14 -7.61
CA ARG A 40 -10.03 10.74 -6.23
C ARG A 40 -10.93 9.50 -6.15
N SER A 41 -11.96 9.43 -6.99
CA SER A 41 -12.89 8.29 -7.02
C SER A 41 -12.20 7.01 -7.51
N GLN A 42 -11.42 7.09 -8.60
CA GLN A 42 -10.66 5.94 -9.11
C GLN A 42 -9.62 5.45 -8.11
N MET A 43 -8.93 6.36 -7.42
CA MET A 43 -7.99 6.02 -6.35
C MET A 43 -8.67 5.20 -5.26
N LEU A 44 -9.79 5.69 -4.69
CA LEU A 44 -10.52 4.97 -3.65
C LEU A 44 -11.02 3.60 -4.13
N GLN A 45 -11.56 3.52 -5.35
CA GLN A 45 -12.01 2.25 -5.93
C GLN A 45 -10.84 1.26 -6.08
N ASN A 46 -9.67 1.73 -6.53
CA ASN A 46 -8.52 0.88 -6.74
C ASN A 46 -7.87 0.45 -5.42
N LEU A 47 -7.80 1.32 -4.40
CA LEU A 47 -7.33 0.95 -3.07
C LEU A 47 -8.21 -0.15 -2.46
N LYS A 48 -9.54 -0.04 -2.62
CA LYS A 48 -10.46 -1.10 -2.20
C LYS A 48 -10.21 -2.43 -2.92
N LYS A 49 -9.95 -2.40 -4.24
CA LYS A 49 -9.58 -3.59 -5.01
C LYS A 49 -8.27 -4.19 -4.52
N ILE A 50 -7.23 -3.38 -4.33
CA ILE A 50 -5.92 -3.81 -3.83
C ILE A 50 -6.06 -4.45 -2.44
N SER A 51 -6.79 -3.82 -1.53
CA SER A 51 -7.08 -4.34 -0.19
C SER A 51 -7.75 -5.71 -0.25
N ALA A 52 -8.80 -5.84 -1.08
CA ALA A 52 -9.50 -7.10 -1.26
C ALA A 52 -8.61 -8.20 -1.88
N THR A 53 -7.81 -7.87 -2.90
CA THR A 53 -6.92 -8.82 -3.58
C THR A 53 -5.82 -9.34 -2.66
N LEU A 54 -5.21 -8.49 -1.84
CA LEU A 54 -4.12 -8.88 -0.94
C LEU A 54 -4.61 -9.41 0.42
N GLY A 55 -5.92 -9.26 0.70
CA GLY A 55 -6.50 -9.56 2.00
C GLY A 55 -5.85 -8.77 3.14
N ILE A 56 -5.56 -7.48 2.92
CA ILE A 56 -5.04 -6.55 3.94
C ILE A 56 -6.00 -5.38 4.11
N GLN A 57 -6.01 -4.76 5.29
CA GLN A 57 -6.92 -3.66 5.60
C GLN A 57 -6.62 -2.42 4.75
N GLU A 58 -7.66 -1.66 4.36
CA GLU A 58 -7.49 -0.43 3.55
C GLU A 58 -6.60 0.61 4.26
N ASN A 59 -6.62 0.67 5.60
CA ASN A 59 -5.76 1.57 6.38
C ASN A 59 -4.28 1.17 6.38
N ALA A 60 -3.94 -0.02 5.89
CA ALA A 60 -2.56 -0.46 5.64
C ALA A 60 -2.08 -0.07 4.23
N LEU A 61 -2.92 0.60 3.44
CA LEU A 61 -2.56 1.13 2.12
C LEU A 61 -2.33 2.64 2.22
N ILE A 62 -1.11 3.09 1.89
CA ILE A 62 -0.75 4.52 1.90
C ILE A 62 -0.63 5.01 0.45
N PRO A 63 -1.59 5.81 -0.04
CA PRO A 63 -1.51 6.38 -1.39
C PRO A 63 -0.41 7.44 -1.46
N VAL A 64 0.50 7.31 -2.44
CA VAL A 64 1.65 8.21 -2.63
C VAL A 64 1.75 8.73 -4.05
N ASN A 65 2.03 10.02 -4.16
CA ASN A 65 2.52 10.65 -5.38
C ASN A 65 4.01 10.94 -5.22
N SER A 66 4.86 10.09 -5.81
CA SER A 66 6.31 10.20 -5.67
C SER A 66 6.87 11.46 -6.33
N GLU A 67 6.26 11.95 -7.41
CA GLU A 67 6.71 13.18 -8.11
C GLU A 67 6.44 14.43 -7.26
N LYS A 68 5.28 14.48 -6.61
CA LYS A 68 4.89 15.62 -5.74
C LYS A 68 5.22 15.41 -4.26
N LYS A 69 5.89 14.31 -3.91
CA LYS A 69 6.20 13.89 -2.54
C LYS A 69 4.97 13.80 -1.61
N GLN A 70 3.76 13.71 -2.16
CA GLN A 70 2.52 13.65 -1.39
C GLN A 70 2.37 12.27 -0.75
N GLY A 71 2.01 12.23 0.53
CA GLY A 71 1.79 10.99 1.27
C GLY A 71 3.05 10.37 1.86
N LEU A 72 4.25 10.89 1.57
CA LEU A 72 5.50 10.37 2.14
C LEU A 72 5.63 10.62 3.65
N GLU A 73 5.08 11.71 4.16
CA GLU A 73 5.02 11.98 5.61
C GLU A 73 4.29 10.86 6.36
N VAL A 74 3.12 10.45 5.86
CA VAL A 74 2.34 9.33 6.43
C VAL A 74 3.11 8.01 6.37
N VAL A 75 3.93 7.79 5.33
CA VAL A 75 4.81 6.62 5.25
C VAL A 75 5.86 6.66 6.36
N TRP A 76 6.51 7.80 6.58
CA TRP A 76 7.50 7.97 7.65
C TRP A 76 6.88 7.79 9.03
N GLU A 77 5.75 8.44 9.30
CA GLU A 77 5.00 8.27 10.55
C GLU A 77 4.67 6.80 10.81
N LYS A 78 4.28 6.05 9.77
CA LYS A 78 3.98 4.62 9.90
C LYS A 78 5.22 3.79 10.21
N ILE A 79 6.37 4.14 9.63
CA ILE A 79 7.65 3.47 9.91
C ILE A 79 8.07 3.74 11.36
N ASP A 80 8.01 5.00 11.80
CA ASP A 80 8.37 5.39 13.18
C ASP A 80 7.49 4.67 14.21
N GLN A 81 6.18 4.57 13.95
CA GLN A 81 5.25 3.80 14.78
C GLN A 81 5.58 2.31 14.87
N LEU A 82 6.20 1.72 13.85
CA LEU A 82 6.57 0.31 13.82
C LEU A 82 7.93 0.06 14.50
N ILE A 83 8.85 1.03 14.44
CA ILE A 83 10.17 0.93 15.08
C ILE A 83 10.10 1.24 16.58
N ALA A 84 9.16 2.10 17.00
CA ALA A 84 8.97 2.45 18.40
C ALA A 84 8.29 1.36 19.25
N GLN A 85 7.97 0.19 18.65
CA GLN A 85 7.41 -0.99 19.31
C GLN A 85 8.53 -1.96 19.71
#